data_AF-A0A3D6EN85-F1
#
_entry.id   AF-A0A3D6EN85-F1
#
_cell.length_a   1.000
_cell.length_b   1.000
_cell.length_c   1.000
_cell.angle_alpha   90.00
_cell.angle_beta   90.00
_cell.angle_gamma   90.00
#
_symmetry.space_group_name_H-M   'P 1'
#
loop_
_entity.id
_entity.type
_entity.pdbx_description
1 polymer ?
#
loop_
_entity_poly.entity_id
_entity_poly.type
_entity_poly.pdbx_seq_one_letter_code
_entity_poly.pdbx_strand_id
1 'polypeptide(L)'
;LLAIQPNGRTLVLPFHAWRVSPAPANMGGEVATLSDDPVVQIFRGQISELDLQILAALNTRIGLVQRLKDHKATLGLDFYDAAQEDRVLASLCQANLGPLPDDGLTDIFRLILAWTKRAASPGQAG
;
A
#
# COMPACT_ATOMS: atom_id res chain seq x y z
N LEU A 1 13.03 13.27 1.97
CA LEU A 1 14.30 13.19 1.19
C LEU A 1 14.69 11.72 1.10
N LEU A 2 14.67 11.11 -0.09
CA LEU A 2 15.08 9.72 -0.29
C LEU A 2 16.61 9.63 -0.30
N ALA A 3 17.18 8.91 0.66
CA ALA A 3 18.57 8.48 0.59
C ALA A 3 18.59 6.99 0.19
N ILE A 4 19.04 6.69 -1.02
CA ILE A 4 19.21 5.32 -1.52
C ILE A 4 20.62 4.87 -1.14
N GLN A 5 20.73 3.77 -0.39
CA GLN A 5 22.01 3.10 -0.13
C GLN A 5 22.39 2.17 -1.30
N PRO A 6 23.69 1.87 -1.48
CA PRO A 6 24.22 1.19 -2.67
C PRO A 6 23.77 -0.28 -2.87
N ASN A 7 22.93 -0.83 -1.99
CA ASN A 7 22.42 -2.19 -2.04
C ASN A 7 20.94 -2.30 -2.49
N GLY A 8 20.34 -1.22 -2.98
CA GLY A 8 19.02 -1.27 -3.65
C GLY A 8 17.81 -1.51 -2.73
N ARG A 9 17.96 -1.43 -1.40
CA ARG A 9 16.83 -1.49 -0.46
C ARG A 9 16.35 -0.07 -0.14
N THR A 10 15.08 0.21 -0.40
CA THR A 10 14.40 1.45 0.01
C THR A 10 14.30 1.51 1.52
N LEU A 11 14.85 2.57 2.14
CA LEU A 11 14.65 2.86 3.55
C LEU A 11 13.25 3.47 3.72
N VAL A 12 12.29 2.71 4.25
CA VAL A 12 11.05 3.29 4.76
C VAL A 12 11.38 3.87 6.13
N LEU A 13 11.38 5.20 6.24
CA LEU A 13 11.54 5.86 7.53
C LEU A 13 10.39 5.42 8.45
N PRO A 14 10.68 4.91 9.66
CA PRO A 14 9.63 4.39 10.50
C PRO A 14 8.78 5.52 11.10
N PHE A 15 7.49 5.25 11.28
CA PHE A 15 6.44 6.21 11.69
C PHE A 15 6.80 7.05 12.94
N HIS A 16 7.64 6.54 13.85
CA HIS A 16 8.04 7.22 15.08
C HIS A 16 8.95 8.45 14.89
N ALA A 17 9.44 8.73 13.67
CA ALA A 17 10.30 9.88 13.40
C ALA A 17 9.52 11.21 13.23
N TRP A 18 8.18 11.18 13.28
CA TRP A 18 7.37 12.39 13.14
C TRP A 18 7.24 13.15 14.47
N ARG A 19 8.06 14.17 14.69
CA ARG A 19 7.75 15.21 15.68
C ARG A 19 6.95 16.32 15.02
N VAL A 20 5.72 16.54 15.47
CA VAL A 20 4.99 17.79 15.25
C VAL A 20 5.32 18.71 16.41
N SER A 21 5.90 19.88 16.13
CA SER A 21 5.98 20.98 17.12
C SER A 21 4.57 21.54 17.33
N PRO A 22 4.07 21.69 18.56
CA PRO A 22 2.76 22.29 18.77
C PRO A 22 2.78 23.76 18.35
N ALA A 23 1.78 24.17 17.58
CA ALA A 23 1.54 25.57 17.21
C ALA A 23 1.22 26.40 18.47
N PRO A 24 1.58 27.70 18.50
CA PRO A 24 1.29 28.55 19.66
C PRO A 24 -0.23 28.75 19.83
N ALA A 25 -0.68 28.70 21.08
CA ALA A 25 -2.08 28.86 21.47
C ALA A 25 -2.57 30.28 21.13
N ASN A 26 -3.49 30.40 20.17
CA ASN A 26 -4.15 31.66 19.88
C ASN A 26 -5.42 31.79 20.75
N MET A 27 -5.39 32.71 21.70
CA MET A 27 -6.54 33.11 22.54
C MET A 27 -7.32 34.19 21.78
N GLY A 28 -8.34 33.78 21.02
CA GLY A 28 -9.19 34.73 20.29
C GLY A 28 -10.16 34.09 19.29
N GLY A 29 -11.31 33.62 19.80
CA GLY A 29 -12.65 33.75 19.19
C GLY A 29 -12.87 33.65 17.67
N GLU A 30 -12.28 32.69 16.97
CA GLU A 30 -12.83 32.14 15.72
C GLU A 30 -12.44 30.66 15.68
N VAL A 31 -13.42 29.76 15.66
CA VAL A 31 -13.13 28.32 15.63
C VAL A 31 -12.64 28.03 14.21
N ALA A 32 -11.32 28.08 14.01
CA ALA A 32 -10.70 27.62 12.77
C ALA A 32 -11.31 26.26 12.44
N THR A 33 -11.93 26.16 11.25
CA THR A 33 -12.47 24.87 10.85
C THR A 33 -11.30 23.90 10.73
N LEU A 34 -11.50 22.60 10.95
CA LEU A 34 -10.45 21.58 10.73
C LEU A 34 -9.83 21.66 9.32
N SER A 35 -10.51 22.34 8.38
CA SER A 35 -10.03 22.60 7.03
C SER A 35 -9.01 23.75 6.94
N ASP A 36 -8.90 24.63 7.92
CA ASP A 36 -7.99 25.79 7.87
C ASP A 36 -6.73 25.60 8.71
N ASP A 37 -6.65 24.51 9.49
CA ASP A 37 -5.46 24.18 10.27
C ASP A 37 -4.29 23.80 9.34
N PRO A 38 -3.16 24.55 9.38
CA PRO A 38 -2.04 24.33 8.46
C PRO A 38 -1.32 22.99 8.70
N VAL A 39 -1.33 22.47 9.92
CA VAL A 39 -0.76 21.15 10.24
C VAL A 39 -1.63 20.08 9.59
N VAL A 40 -2.95 20.13 9.79
CA VAL A 40 -3.89 19.18 9.17
C VAL A 40 -3.73 19.14 7.65
N GLN A 41 -3.56 20.30 7.01
CA GLN A 41 -3.36 20.37 5.56
C GLN A 41 -2.04 19.72 5.09
N ILE A 42 -0.95 19.90 5.84
CA ILE A 42 0.32 19.21 5.56
C ILE A 42 0.15 17.69 5.63
N PHE A 43 -0.48 17.18 6.70
CA PHE A 43 -0.73 15.75 6.88
C PHE A 43 -1.59 15.18 5.75
N ARG A 44 -2.68 15.88 5.38
CA ARG A 44 -3.54 15.46 4.26
C ARG A 44 -2.80 15.43 2.94
N GLY A 45 -1.95 16.40 2.67
CA GLY A 45 -1.10 16.39 1.46
C GLY A 45 -0.18 15.17 1.41
N GLN A 46 0.45 14.81 2.53
CA GLN A 46 1.31 13.63 2.63
C GLN A 46 0.54 12.32 2.48
N ILE A 47 -0.67 12.22 3.05
CA ILE A 47 -1.56 11.07 2.90
C ILE A 47 -1.97 10.91 1.43
N SER A 48 -2.42 11.98 0.77
CA SER A 48 -2.81 11.93 -0.64
C SER A 48 -1.66 11.48 -1.56
N GLU A 49 -0.44 11.93 -1.29
CA GLU A 49 0.74 11.49 -2.03
C GLU A 49 1.02 9.99 -1.80
N LEU A 50 0.92 9.51 -0.56
CA LEU A 50 1.04 8.08 -0.25
C LEU A 50 -0.06 7.25 -0.94
N ASP A 51 -1.30 7.74 -0.97
CA ASP A 51 -2.42 7.08 -1.63
C ASP A 51 -2.18 6.90 -3.13
N LEU A 52 -1.61 7.90 -3.80
CA LEU A 52 -1.21 7.80 -5.20
C LEU A 52 -0.12 6.75 -5.41
N GLN A 53 0.84 6.62 -4.49
CA GLN A 53 1.87 5.59 -4.54
C GLN A 53 1.29 4.19 -4.34
N ILE A 54 0.33 4.03 -3.41
CA ILE A 54 -0.41 2.78 -3.21
C ILE A 54 -1.16 2.41 -4.50
N LEU A 55 -1.89 3.36 -5.09
CA LEU A 55 -2.63 3.15 -6.34
C LEU A 55 -1.70 2.74 -7.49
N ALA A 56 -0.56 3.41 -7.65
CA ALA A 56 0.44 3.07 -8.65
C ALA A 56 0.98 1.64 -8.44
N ALA A 57 1.33 1.28 -7.21
CA ALA A 57 1.82 -0.05 -6.87
C ALA A 57 0.78 -1.15 -7.16
N LEU A 58 -0.49 -0.91 -6.84
CA LEU A 58 -1.59 -1.84 -7.14
C LEU A 58 -1.75 -2.06 -8.65
N ASN A 59 -1.75 -1.00 -9.44
CA ASN A 59 -1.84 -1.09 -10.90
C ASN A 59 -0.64 -1.83 -11.49
N THR A 60 0.58 -1.55 -11.01
CA THR A 60 1.79 -2.29 -11.41
C THR A 60 1.66 -3.78 -11.06
N ARG A 61 1.19 -4.13 -9.87
CA ARG A 61 0.96 -5.52 -9.46
C ARG A 61 -0.02 -6.22 -10.39
N ILE A 62 -1.12 -5.57 -10.75
CA ILE A 62 -2.11 -6.11 -11.70
C ILE A 62 -1.47 -6.39 -13.06
N GLY A 63 -0.72 -5.43 -13.62
CA GLY A 63 -0.03 -5.62 -14.89
C GLY A 63 1.00 -6.76 -14.86
N LEU A 64 1.72 -6.94 -13.75
CA LEU A 64 2.64 -8.07 -13.57
C LEU A 64 1.91 -9.41 -13.53
N VAL A 65 0.78 -9.50 -12.83
CA VAL A 65 -0.01 -10.75 -12.76
C VAL A 65 -0.66 -11.08 -14.10
N GLN A 66 -1.10 -10.09 -14.87
CA GLN A 66 -1.59 -10.29 -16.24
C GLN A 66 -0.51 -10.89 -17.13
N ARG A 67 0.70 -10.32 -17.15
CA ARG A 67 1.84 -10.86 -17.90
C ARG A 67 2.22 -12.28 -17.46
N LEU A 68 2.20 -12.54 -16.14
CA LEU A 68 2.45 -13.87 -15.61
C LEU A 68 1.40 -14.88 -16.09
N LYS A 69 0.12 -14.48 -16.10
CA LYS A 69 -0.98 -15.31 -16.61
C LYS A 69 -0.78 -15.63 -18.09
N ASP A 70 -0.50 -14.63 -18.91
CA ASP A 70 -0.30 -14.80 -20.34
C ASP A 70 0.86 -15.77 -20.60
N HIS A 71 1.97 -15.60 -19.86
CA HIS A 71 3.11 -16.51 -19.96
C HIS A 71 2.74 -17.95 -19.52
N LYS A 72 2.06 -18.13 -18.39
CA LYS A 72 1.59 -19.46 -17.95
C LYS A 72 0.67 -20.11 -19.00
N ALA A 73 -0.20 -19.33 -19.65
CA ALA A 73 -1.07 -19.83 -20.70
C ALA A 73 -0.28 -20.34 -21.92
N THR A 74 0.83 -19.69 -22.29
CA THR A 74 1.72 -20.20 -23.36
C THR A 74 2.36 -21.56 -23.04
N LEU A 75 2.42 -21.92 -21.75
CA LEU A 75 2.97 -23.18 -21.26
C LEU A 75 1.88 -24.21 -20.89
N GLY A 76 0.59 -23.87 -21.05
CA GLY A 76 -0.52 -24.71 -20.61
C GLY A 76 -0.63 -24.87 -19.08
N LEU A 77 -0.08 -23.93 -18.31
CA LEU A 77 -0.08 -23.98 -16.85
C LEU A 77 -1.32 -23.30 -16.25
N ASP A 78 -1.82 -23.86 -15.15
CA ASP A 78 -2.91 -23.25 -14.38
C ASP A 78 -2.52 -21.89 -13.80
N PHE A 79 -3.45 -20.96 -13.91
CA PHE A 79 -3.26 -19.60 -13.40
C PHE A 79 -3.34 -19.55 -11.87
N TYR A 80 -4.30 -20.25 -11.27
CA TYR A 80 -4.58 -20.22 -9.83
C TYR A 80 -3.68 -21.20 -9.05
N ASP A 81 -3.02 -20.68 -8.00
CA ASP A 81 -2.19 -21.46 -7.06
C ASP A 81 -2.42 -20.92 -5.64
N ALA A 82 -3.23 -21.62 -4.84
CA ALA A 82 -3.58 -21.23 -3.48
C ALA A 82 -2.35 -21.22 -2.55
N ALA A 83 -1.45 -22.20 -2.70
CA ALA A 83 -0.24 -22.29 -1.89
C ALA A 83 0.71 -21.10 -2.15
N GLN A 84 0.71 -20.56 -3.38
CA GLN A 84 1.43 -19.33 -3.67
C GLN A 84 0.84 -18.11 -2.96
N GLU A 85 -0.49 -18.01 -2.84
CA GLU A 85 -1.13 -16.92 -2.09
C GLU A 85 -0.78 -16.97 -0.60
N ASP A 86 -0.78 -18.17 0.00
CA ASP A 86 -0.38 -18.38 1.39
C ASP A 86 1.09 -18.01 1.62
N ARG A 87 1.99 -18.39 0.70
CA ARG A 87 3.40 -17.99 0.77
C ARG A 87 3.58 -16.47 0.72
N VAL A 88 2.81 -15.77 -0.12
CA VAL A 88 2.84 -14.31 -0.19
C VAL A 88 2.43 -13.70 1.14
N LEU A 89 1.31 -14.13 1.72
CA LEU A 89 0.82 -13.62 3.01
C LEU A 89 1.84 -13.87 4.13
N ALA A 90 2.36 -15.10 4.24
CA ALA A 90 3.37 -15.44 5.24
C ALA A 90 4.63 -14.56 5.12
N SER A 91 5.11 -14.34 3.90
CA SER A 91 6.28 -13.49 3.66
C SER A 91 6.06 -12.03 4.05
N LEU A 92 4.84 -11.52 3.86
CA LEU A 92 4.47 -10.16 4.22
C LEU A 92 4.34 -9.98 5.73
N CYS A 93 3.72 -10.93 6.44
CA CYS A 93 3.68 -10.91 7.91
C CYS A 93 5.10 -10.96 8.51
N GLN A 94 5.98 -11.81 7.97
CA GLN A 94 7.37 -11.86 8.43
C GLN A 94 8.14 -10.55 8.20
N ALA A 95 7.83 -9.82 7.14
CA ALA A 95 8.45 -8.54 6.81
C ALA A 95 7.79 -7.34 7.51
N ASN A 96 6.64 -7.53 8.15
CA ASN A 96 5.85 -6.47 8.77
C ASN A 96 6.50 -6.01 10.07
N LEU A 97 7.03 -4.79 10.09
CA LEU A 97 7.57 -4.14 11.29
C LEU A 97 6.57 -3.16 11.93
N GLY A 98 5.30 -3.22 11.52
CA GLY A 98 4.20 -2.41 12.03
C GLY A 98 3.96 -1.11 11.26
N PRO A 99 3.06 -0.24 11.76
CA PRO A 99 2.18 -0.40 12.94
C PRO A 99 0.93 -1.27 12.70
N LEU A 100 0.77 -1.79 11.48
CA LEU A 100 -0.35 -2.64 11.09
C LEU A 100 -0.23 -4.02 11.75
N PRO A 101 -1.25 -4.56 12.44
CA PRO A 101 -1.21 -5.92 12.95
C PRO A 101 -1.37 -6.95 11.82
N ASP A 102 -0.90 -8.18 12.06
CA ASP A 102 -0.82 -9.23 11.03
C ASP A 102 -2.19 -9.67 10.49
N ASP A 103 -3.24 -9.61 11.30
CA ASP A 103 -4.62 -9.86 10.88
C ASP A 103 -5.10 -8.80 9.88
N GLY A 104 -4.89 -7.51 10.21
CA GLY A 104 -5.18 -6.39 9.32
C GLY A 104 -4.38 -6.44 8.02
N LEU A 105 -3.09 -6.79 8.09
CA LEU A 105 -2.26 -7.02 6.90
C LEU A 105 -2.84 -8.15 6.04
N THR A 106 -3.20 -9.25 6.67
CA THR A 106 -3.76 -10.42 5.98
C THR A 106 -5.06 -10.06 5.25
N ASP A 107 -5.96 -9.34 5.92
CA ASP A 107 -7.24 -8.92 5.34
C ASP A 107 -7.04 -8.01 4.12
N ILE A 108 -6.16 -7.01 4.24
CA ILE A 108 -5.84 -6.10 3.14
C ILE A 108 -5.25 -6.87 1.95
N PHE A 109 -4.27 -7.74 2.18
CA PHE A 109 -3.61 -8.44 1.08
C PHE A 109 -4.49 -9.51 0.43
N ARG A 110 -5.42 -10.14 1.17
CA ARG A 110 -6.45 -11.00 0.58
C ARG A 110 -7.34 -10.23 -0.39
N LEU A 111 -7.75 -9.02 -0.04
CA LEU A 111 -8.52 -8.16 -0.96
C LEU A 111 -7.70 -7.79 -2.20
N ILE A 112 -6.43 -7.42 -2.04
CA ILE A 112 -5.53 -7.12 -3.17
C ILE A 112 -5.39 -8.33 -4.10
N LEU A 113 -5.18 -9.53 -3.54
CA LEU A 113 -5.09 -10.79 -4.29
C LEU A 113 -6.38 -11.08 -5.05
N ALA A 114 -7.54 -10.92 -4.40
CA ALA A 114 -8.84 -11.14 -5.01
C ALA A 114 -9.09 -10.19 -6.21
N TRP A 115 -8.85 -8.89 -6.03
CA TRP A 115 -8.99 -7.90 -7.10
C TRP A 115 -8.01 -8.13 -8.24
N THR A 116 -6.77 -8.50 -7.93
CA THR A 116 -5.76 -8.78 -8.95
C THR A 116 -6.14 -9.99 -9.81
N LYS A 117 -6.66 -11.06 -9.20
CA LYS A 117 -7.17 -12.23 -9.93
C LYS A 117 -8.34 -11.86 -10.86
N ARG A 118 -9.31 -11.09 -10.35
CA ARG A 118 -10.45 -10.60 -11.13
C ARG A 118 -9.99 -9.77 -12.32
N ALA A 119 -9.10 -8.80 -12.10
CA ALA A 119 -8.58 -7.92 -13.15
C ALA A 119 -7.74 -8.68 -14.20
N ALA A 120 -7.08 -9.77 -13.81
CA ALA A 120 -6.35 -10.63 -14.74
C ALA A 120 -7.26 -11.60 -15.52
N SER A 121 -8.52 -11.77 -15.09
CA SER A 121 -9.51 -12.66 -15.72
C SER A 121 -10.82 -11.93 -16.03
N PRO A 122 -10.80 -10.89 -16.89
CA PRO A 122 -11.98 -10.07 -17.17
C PRO A 122 -13.14 -10.83 -17.84
N GLY A 123 -12.95 -12.08 -18.28
CA GLY A 123 -13.97 -12.91 -18.95
C GLY A 123 -14.63 -14.01 -18.11
N GLN A 124 -14.34 -14.14 -16.81
CA GLN A 124 -14.99 -15.14 -15.92
C GLN A 124 -15.99 -14.51 -14.92
N ALA A 125 -16.50 -13.31 -15.22
CA ALA A 125 -17.69 -12.79 -14.55
C ALA A 125 -18.92 -13.34 -15.27
N GLY A 126 -19.34 -14.55 -14.88
CA GLY A 126 -20.62 -15.18 -15.20
C GLY A 126 -21.31 -15.57 -13.90
#